data_AF-A0A292E846-F1
#
_entry.id   AF-A0A292E846-F1
#
_cell.length_a   1.000
_cell.length_b   1.000
_cell.length_c   1.000
_cell.angle_alpha   90.00
_cell.angle_beta   90.00
_cell.angle_gamma   90.00
#
_symmetry.space_group_name_H-M   'P 1'
#
loop_
_entity.id
_entity.type
_entity.pdbx_description
1 polymer ?
#
loop_
_entity_poly.entity_id
_entity_poly.type
_entity_poly.pdbx_seq_one_letter_code
_entity_poly.pdbx_strand_id
1 'polypeptide(L)'
;MLTILHPNVLASVLEFPGGLLPARLNETGKLLLILKVPKEYILAARMNGGFSFYLAPLPSTSGLTVALATAFFDDSDEPLVVRTPLFNEPLGNDLLELLTYDEFDIHFFDEHGREWMSHRASVQDEGSLLATGEEFGLLTYHPQTVNSMYEALDTWFGYRTAEDDAKAIKIAFKEELSPSDIFILNARHEDHDYHGSGGFSRSTLERENPGYFQERDIVSGLKRAFRGEQLALNPMRRDNGKEFVDVLAVNQTHLLLVQAKDSPNTQVSLSRTLDRKRRTSHSQIEKGVKQAKGAAAYVRGHPNLELSIDKNDFDIEVGGKRIVSLVIVQEMFTDERDSFVARYREMEESGDVFVMLDYAAFNSFCHEFPDEQQLLSALADYSAKILAKGFWIDPRTYVLEFIQERLSKLQQLSTSTQL
;
A
#
# COMPACT_ATOMS: atom_id res chain seq x y z
N MET A 1 5.06 17.84 -14.50
CA MET A 1 4.48 16.49 -14.35
C MET A 1 5.26 15.52 -15.21
N LEU A 2 5.94 14.57 -14.57
CA LEU A 2 6.85 13.63 -15.22
C LEU A 2 6.17 12.83 -16.33
N THR A 3 4.97 12.29 -16.07
CA THR A 3 4.30 11.39 -17.02
C THR A 3 3.73 12.11 -18.25
N ILE A 4 3.58 13.43 -18.19
CA ILE A 4 3.22 14.27 -19.35
C ILE A 4 4.46 14.54 -20.22
N LEU A 5 5.60 14.81 -19.58
CA LEU A 5 6.86 15.12 -20.28
C LEU A 5 7.58 13.87 -20.80
N HIS A 6 7.46 12.75 -20.08
CA HIS A 6 8.07 11.47 -20.38
C HIS A 6 7.03 10.33 -20.27
N PRO A 7 6.10 10.21 -21.24
CA PRO A 7 5.00 9.23 -21.19
C PRO A 7 5.45 7.77 -21.08
N ASN A 8 6.66 7.46 -21.56
CA ASN A 8 7.26 6.13 -21.46
C ASN A 8 7.49 5.66 -20.03
N VAL A 9 7.59 6.57 -19.06
CA VAL A 9 7.77 6.25 -17.64
C VAL A 9 6.47 5.76 -16.99
N LEU A 10 5.31 6.08 -17.57
CA LEU A 10 4.00 5.79 -16.98
C LEU A 10 3.78 4.29 -16.74
N ALA A 11 4.17 3.43 -17.70
CA ALA A 11 4.01 1.99 -17.56
C ALA A 11 4.77 1.47 -16.33
N SER A 12 6.04 1.85 -16.18
CA SER A 12 6.86 1.48 -15.02
C SER A 12 6.30 2.00 -13.70
N VAL A 13 5.73 3.22 -13.68
CA VAL A 13 5.08 3.77 -12.47
C VAL A 13 3.83 2.98 -12.09
N LEU A 14 3.02 2.57 -13.06
CA LEU A 14 1.80 1.80 -12.81
C LEU A 14 2.11 0.36 -12.35
N GLU A 15 3.15 -0.25 -12.94
CA GLU A 15 3.64 -1.60 -12.60
C GLU A 15 4.46 -1.66 -11.31
N PHE A 16 4.99 -0.53 -10.83
CA PHE A 16 5.72 -0.50 -9.57
C PHE A 16 4.75 -0.57 -8.37
N PRO A 17 4.91 -1.51 -7.43
CA PRO A 17 3.99 -1.66 -6.28
C PRO A 17 3.96 -0.44 -5.36
N GLY A 18 5.12 0.20 -5.16
CA GLY A 18 5.30 1.28 -4.19
C GLY A 18 6.74 1.34 -3.67
N GLY A 19 7.10 2.48 -3.08
CA GLY A 19 8.42 2.74 -2.51
C GLY A 19 9.25 3.72 -3.34
N LEU A 20 10.55 3.48 -3.40
CA LEU A 20 11.54 4.32 -4.08
C LEU A 20 11.90 3.72 -5.44
N LEU A 21 11.74 4.50 -6.51
CA LEU A 21 12.12 4.10 -7.86
C LEU A 21 13.04 5.18 -8.46
N PRO A 22 14.36 4.98 -8.47
CA PRO A 22 15.24 5.85 -9.24
C PRO A 22 14.97 5.64 -10.73
N ALA A 23 14.95 6.72 -11.51
CA ALA A 23 14.79 6.66 -12.95
C ALA A 23 15.86 7.52 -13.62
N ARG A 24 16.52 6.97 -14.64
CA ARG A 24 17.55 7.68 -15.40
C ARG A 24 16.93 8.31 -16.64
N LEU A 25 17.12 9.62 -16.80
CA LEU A 25 16.69 10.33 -18.00
C LEU A 25 17.65 10.01 -19.15
N ASN A 26 17.11 9.51 -20.26
CA ASN A 26 17.91 9.13 -21.42
C ASN A 26 18.66 10.31 -22.04
N GLU A 27 18.09 11.51 -21.98
CA GLU A 27 18.62 12.71 -22.62
C GLU A 27 19.81 13.29 -21.87
N THR A 28 19.81 13.20 -20.54
CA THR A 28 20.81 13.84 -19.66
C THR A 28 21.70 12.84 -18.93
N GLY A 29 21.31 11.57 -18.85
CA GLY A 29 21.95 10.55 -18.03
C GLY A 29 21.77 10.73 -16.52
N LYS A 30 21.12 11.82 -16.09
CA LYS A 30 20.88 12.12 -14.67
C LYS A 30 19.76 11.26 -14.11
N LEU A 31 19.90 10.88 -12.84
CA LEU A 31 18.85 10.23 -12.08
C LEU A 31 17.86 11.26 -11.52
N LEU A 32 16.59 10.84 -11.46
CA LEU A 32 15.52 11.45 -10.67
C LEU A 32 14.91 10.40 -9.76
N LEU A 33 14.16 10.84 -8.75
CA LEU A 33 13.48 9.96 -7.81
C LEU A 33 11.97 9.96 -8.03
N ILE A 34 11.40 8.79 -8.28
CA ILE A 34 9.96 8.55 -8.22
C ILE A 34 9.65 7.95 -6.85
N LEU A 35 8.77 8.62 -6.10
CA LEU A 35 8.26 8.15 -4.80
C LEU A 35 6.81 7.73 -4.98
N LYS A 36 6.54 6.43 -4.95
CA LYS A 36 5.18 5.89 -5.03
C LYS A 36 4.71 5.46 -3.65
N VAL A 37 3.97 6.32 -2.96
CA VAL A 37 3.66 6.19 -1.53
C VAL A 37 2.23 6.66 -1.24
N PRO A 38 1.61 6.22 -0.12
CA PRO A 38 0.29 6.71 0.27
C PRO A 38 0.24 8.23 0.42
N LYS A 39 -0.95 8.80 0.22
CA LYS A 39 -1.16 10.26 0.21
C LYS A 39 -0.75 10.94 1.51
N GLU A 40 -0.80 10.23 2.63
CA GLU A 40 -0.35 10.65 3.95
C GLU A 40 1.15 10.98 3.94
N TYR A 41 1.96 10.15 3.26
CA TYR A 41 3.41 10.32 3.14
C TYR A 41 3.72 11.57 2.29
N ILE A 42 3.00 11.72 1.18
CA ILE A 42 3.11 12.87 0.28
C ILE A 42 2.75 14.16 1.03
N LEU A 43 1.66 14.14 1.81
CA LEU A 43 1.19 15.30 2.56
C LEU A 43 2.15 15.64 3.72
N ALA A 44 2.68 14.64 4.43
CA ALA A 44 3.71 14.85 5.45
C ALA A 44 4.99 15.46 4.86
N ALA A 45 5.45 14.97 3.70
CA ALA A 45 6.60 15.54 3.01
C ALA A 45 6.36 17.01 2.62
N ARG A 46 5.17 17.32 2.10
CA ARG A 46 4.78 18.68 1.72
C ARG A 46 4.75 19.61 2.93
N MET A 47 4.14 19.19 4.02
CA MET A 47 4.02 19.99 5.24
C MET A 47 5.38 20.35 5.85
N ASN A 48 6.35 19.44 5.75
CA ASN A 48 7.70 19.65 6.27
C ASN A 48 8.67 20.25 5.24
N GLY A 49 8.24 20.43 3.98
CA GLY A 49 9.11 20.89 2.90
C GLY A 49 10.28 19.93 2.60
N GLY A 50 10.09 18.63 2.86
CA GLY A 50 11.18 17.65 2.79
C GLY A 50 10.89 16.35 3.53
N PHE A 51 11.88 15.48 3.55
CA PHE A 51 11.89 14.20 4.26
C PHE A 51 13.34 13.74 4.49
N SER A 52 13.56 12.62 5.17
CA SER A 52 14.92 12.14 5.49
C SER A 52 15.17 10.71 5.04
N PHE A 53 16.40 10.44 4.63
CA PHE A 53 16.93 9.10 4.39
C PHE A 53 17.91 8.72 5.50
N TYR A 54 17.75 7.51 6.02
CA TYR A 54 18.62 6.92 7.01
C TYR A 54 19.31 5.72 6.37
N LEU A 55 20.62 5.84 6.18
CA LEU A 55 21.44 4.74 5.70
C LEU A 55 21.90 3.90 6.89
N ALA A 56 21.08 2.91 7.24
CA ALA A 56 21.26 2.09 8.44
C ALA A 56 22.42 1.10 8.24
N PRO A 57 23.47 1.13 9.10
CA PRO A 57 24.52 0.13 9.09
C PRO A 57 23.99 -1.20 9.65
N LEU A 58 24.05 -2.25 8.84
CA LEU A 58 23.63 -3.59 9.23
C LEU A 58 24.83 -4.56 9.18
N PRO A 59 25.17 -5.23 10.29
CA PRO A 59 26.23 -6.23 10.28
C PRO A 59 25.80 -7.47 9.47
N SER A 60 26.70 -7.96 8.62
CA SER A 60 26.52 -9.21 7.87
C SER A 60 27.71 -10.15 8.07
N THR A 61 27.57 -11.41 7.66
CA THR A 61 28.67 -12.40 7.70
C THR A 61 29.84 -12.03 6.79
N SER A 62 29.61 -11.18 5.79
CA SER A 62 30.60 -10.70 4.81
C SER A 62 31.17 -9.32 5.11
N GLY A 63 30.77 -8.68 6.22
CA GLY A 63 31.16 -7.31 6.58
C GLY A 63 29.97 -6.38 6.81
N LEU A 64 30.20 -5.07 6.72
CA LEU A 64 29.16 -4.07 6.87
C LEU A 64 28.33 -3.99 5.57
N THR A 65 27.01 -4.10 5.69
CA THR A 65 26.06 -3.76 4.63
C THR A 65 25.17 -2.62 5.10
N VAL A 66 24.37 -2.07 4.19
CA VAL A 66 23.43 -1.00 4.49
C VAL A 66 22.02 -1.32 4.03
N ALA A 67 21.04 -0.72 4.69
CA ALA A 67 19.66 -0.63 4.22
C ALA A 67 19.15 0.80 4.40
N LEU A 68 18.11 1.15 3.66
CA LEU A 68 17.60 2.52 3.63
C LEU A 68 16.23 2.60 4.31
N ALA A 69 16.10 3.45 5.33
CA ALA A 69 14.80 3.88 5.83
C ALA A 69 14.52 5.31 5.35
N THR A 70 13.39 5.53 4.70
CA THR A 70 12.93 6.85 4.25
C THR A 70 11.80 7.30 5.15
N ALA A 71 12.01 8.37 5.92
CA ALA A 71 11.11 8.85 6.95
C ALA A 71 10.41 10.14 6.53
N PHE A 72 9.08 10.14 6.64
CA PHE A 72 8.19 11.27 6.41
C PHE A 72 7.54 11.63 7.76
N PHE A 73 7.96 12.75 8.34
CA PHE A 73 7.61 13.11 9.72
C PHE A 73 6.20 13.72 9.82
N ASP A 74 5.19 12.87 9.97
CA ASP A 74 3.86 13.29 10.45
C ASP A 74 3.80 13.33 12.00
N ASP A 75 4.62 12.51 12.65
CA ASP A 75 4.99 12.51 14.06
C ASP A 75 6.53 12.55 14.18
N SER A 76 7.07 13.17 15.25
CA SER A 76 8.53 13.29 15.42
C SER A 76 9.21 11.97 15.76
N ASP A 77 8.50 11.11 16.50
CA ASP A 77 9.08 9.92 17.13
C ASP A 77 8.70 8.66 16.35
N GLU A 78 7.48 8.59 15.82
CA GLU A 78 7.02 7.49 14.96
C GLU A 78 6.60 8.02 13.56
N PRO A 79 7.57 8.43 12.70
CA PRO A 79 7.25 8.92 11.37
C PRO A 79 6.69 7.80 10.47
N LEU A 80 6.07 8.19 9.37
CA LEU A 80 5.74 7.28 8.27
C LEU A 80 7.04 6.83 7.57
N VAL A 81 7.27 5.52 7.43
CA VAL A 81 8.56 4.98 6.95
C VAL A 81 8.39 4.04 5.76
N VAL A 82 9.12 4.31 4.68
CA VAL A 82 9.41 3.34 3.63
C VAL A 82 10.73 2.65 3.94
N ARG A 83 10.70 1.32 4.08
CA ARG A 83 11.89 0.49 4.31
C ARG A 83 12.35 -0.08 2.98
N THR A 84 13.64 0.06 2.66
CA THR A 84 14.21 -0.36 1.38
C THR A 84 15.53 -1.08 1.63
N PRO A 85 15.53 -2.42 1.67
CA PRO A 85 16.75 -3.21 1.62
C PRO A 85 17.54 -2.87 0.36
N LEU A 86 18.84 -2.66 0.50
CA LEU A 86 19.73 -2.34 -0.62
C LEU A 86 20.56 -3.58 -0.97
N PHE A 87 20.48 -3.99 -2.23
CA PHE A 87 21.25 -5.10 -2.79
C PHE A 87 22.13 -4.60 -3.92
N ASN A 88 23.16 -5.38 -4.26
CA ASN A 88 24.07 -5.10 -5.37
C ASN A 88 23.37 -5.38 -6.73
N GLU A 89 22.36 -4.57 -7.02
CA GLU A 89 21.50 -4.60 -8.18
C GLU A 89 21.29 -3.16 -8.68
N PRO A 90 20.87 -2.95 -9.93
CA PRO A 90 20.72 -1.60 -10.50
C PRO A 90 19.94 -0.63 -9.62
N LEU A 91 18.81 -1.06 -9.04
CA LEU A 91 17.98 -0.22 -8.17
C LEU A 91 18.74 0.25 -6.92
N GLY A 92 19.45 -0.65 -6.24
CA GLY A 92 20.21 -0.31 -5.03
C GLY A 92 21.39 0.62 -5.34
N ASN A 93 22.10 0.35 -6.43
CA ASN A 93 23.22 1.17 -6.88
C ASN A 93 22.77 2.56 -7.36
N ASP A 94 21.68 2.66 -8.13
CA ASP A 94 21.12 3.94 -8.59
C ASP A 94 20.59 4.77 -7.41
N LEU A 95 19.99 4.14 -6.38
CA LEU A 95 19.57 4.86 -5.17
C LEU A 95 20.78 5.44 -4.43
N LEU A 96 21.85 4.67 -4.23
CA LEU A 96 23.07 5.17 -3.59
C LEU A 96 23.72 6.28 -4.42
N GLU A 97 23.80 6.14 -5.74
CA GLU A 97 24.31 7.20 -6.64
C GLU A 97 23.50 8.48 -6.48
N LEU A 98 22.17 8.39 -6.53
CA LEU A 98 21.27 9.55 -6.42
C LEU A 98 21.44 10.30 -5.09
N LEU A 99 21.72 9.59 -3.99
CA LEU A 99 21.99 10.19 -2.68
C LEU A 99 23.33 10.95 -2.60
N THR A 100 24.22 10.79 -3.58
CA THR A 100 25.48 11.56 -3.66
C THR A 100 25.35 12.87 -4.42
N TYR A 101 24.20 13.14 -5.04
CA TYR A 101 23.99 14.38 -5.78
C TYR A 101 23.76 15.55 -4.82
N ASP A 102 24.19 16.77 -5.19
CA ASP A 102 23.83 17.98 -4.43
C ASP A 102 22.32 18.29 -4.55
N GLU A 103 21.74 17.98 -5.71
CA GLU A 103 20.33 18.18 -6.02
C GLU A 103 19.79 17.14 -7.02
N PHE A 104 18.51 16.80 -6.89
CA PHE A 104 17.79 15.97 -7.86
C PHE A 104 16.29 16.28 -7.89
N ASP A 105 15.63 15.84 -8.95
CA ASP A 105 14.19 16.01 -9.15
C ASP A 105 13.43 14.86 -8.49
N ILE A 106 12.35 15.18 -7.77
CA ILE A 106 11.51 14.23 -7.04
C ILE A 106 10.09 14.34 -7.56
N HIS A 107 9.47 13.19 -7.86
CA HIS A 107 8.09 13.08 -8.29
C HIS A 107 7.31 12.15 -7.38
N PHE A 108 6.27 12.67 -6.74
CA PHE A 108 5.42 11.93 -5.82
C PHE A 108 4.18 11.40 -6.53
N PHE A 109 4.01 10.09 -6.48
CA PHE A 109 2.86 9.36 -6.99
C PHE A 109 2.16 8.66 -5.83
N ASP A 110 0.84 8.54 -5.92
CA ASP A 110 0.12 7.61 -5.05
C ASP A 110 0.10 6.18 -5.60
N GLU A 111 -0.53 5.28 -4.85
CA GLU A 111 -0.66 3.85 -5.14
C GLU A 111 -1.30 3.58 -6.52
N HIS A 112 -2.12 4.52 -7.01
CA HIS A 112 -2.81 4.45 -8.31
C HIS A 112 -2.01 5.09 -9.44
N GLY A 113 -0.79 5.55 -9.17
CA GLY A 113 0.06 6.20 -10.18
C GLY A 113 -0.39 7.62 -10.53
N ARG A 114 -1.12 8.30 -9.63
CA ARG A 114 -1.48 9.72 -9.80
C ARG A 114 -0.33 10.58 -9.26
N GLU A 115 0.26 11.44 -10.10
CA GLU A 115 1.32 12.39 -9.69
C GLU A 115 0.69 13.56 -8.93
N TRP A 116 1.10 13.80 -7.69
CA TRP A 116 0.51 14.80 -6.79
C TRP A 116 1.36 16.03 -6.56
N MET A 117 2.68 15.89 -6.65
CA MET A 117 3.62 17.00 -6.57
C MET A 117 4.98 16.58 -7.11
N SER A 118 5.75 17.57 -7.54
CA SER A 118 7.14 17.37 -7.91
C SER A 118 7.98 18.57 -7.51
N HIS A 119 9.21 18.30 -7.08
CA HIS A 119 10.14 19.32 -6.59
C HIS A 119 11.55 19.02 -7.04
N ARG A 120 12.31 20.08 -7.32
CA ARG A 120 13.77 20.01 -7.19
C ARG A 120 14.10 20.07 -5.72
N ALA A 121 14.88 19.12 -5.25
CA ALA A 121 15.29 19.02 -3.86
C ALA A 121 16.81 19.07 -3.74
N SER A 122 17.30 19.70 -2.67
CA SER A 122 18.71 19.62 -2.29
C SER A 122 18.93 18.46 -1.34
N VAL A 123 20.08 17.84 -1.45
CA VAL A 123 20.55 16.81 -0.52
C VAL A 123 21.50 17.43 0.49
N GLN A 124 21.26 17.15 1.77
CA GLN A 124 22.13 17.58 2.86
C GLN A 124 22.56 16.33 3.63
N ASP A 125 23.81 15.92 3.43
CA ASP A 125 24.41 14.79 4.14
C ASP A 125 25.54 15.30 5.04
N GLU A 126 25.26 15.41 6.34
CA GLU A 126 26.19 15.95 7.34
C GLU A 126 27.00 14.85 8.05
N GLY A 127 26.75 13.57 7.77
CA GLY A 127 27.43 12.50 8.50
C GLY A 127 26.93 11.08 8.27
N SER A 128 26.20 10.82 7.19
CA SER A 128 25.87 9.44 6.80
C SER A 128 27.14 8.68 6.38
N LEU A 129 27.02 7.35 6.24
CA LEU A 129 28.11 6.49 5.75
C LEU A 129 28.65 6.95 4.38
N LEU A 130 27.81 7.59 3.54
CA LEU A 130 28.24 8.15 2.26
C LEU A 130 29.13 9.39 2.47
N ALA A 131 28.71 10.34 3.32
CA ALA A 131 29.50 11.54 3.62
C ALA A 131 30.81 11.24 4.35
N THR A 132 30.84 10.24 5.25
CA THR A 132 32.06 9.87 5.98
C THR A 132 33.04 9.06 5.13
N GLY A 133 32.57 8.47 4.02
CA GLY A 133 33.37 7.57 3.18
C GLY A 133 33.69 6.24 3.87
N GLU A 134 32.88 5.82 4.84
CA GLU A 134 33.03 4.53 5.49
C GLU A 134 32.77 3.40 4.48
N GLU A 135 33.67 2.41 4.41
CA GLU A 135 33.52 1.31 3.47
C GLU A 135 32.38 0.36 3.89
N PHE A 136 31.42 0.17 3.00
CA PHE A 136 30.39 -0.86 3.12
C PHE A 136 30.20 -1.56 1.77
N GLY A 137 29.70 -2.80 1.81
CA GLY A 137 29.33 -3.56 0.61
C GLY A 137 27.82 -3.76 0.53
N LEU A 138 27.29 -3.89 -0.69
CA LEU A 138 25.92 -4.36 -0.89
C LEU A 138 25.92 -5.89 -1.07
N LEU A 139 24.97 -6.55 -0.41
CA LEU A 139 24.79 -7.99 -0.53
C LEU A 139 24.20 -8.35 -1.90
N THR A 140 24.52 -9.56 -2.39
CA THR A 140 23.78 -10.15 -3.52
C THR A 140 22.36 -10.48 -3.06
N TYR A 141 21.38 -10.20 -3.91
CA TYR A 141 19.99 -10.52 -3.62
C TYR A 141 19.79 -12.01 -3.36
N HIS A 142 19.16 -12.31 -2.23
CA HIS A 142 18.63 -13.64 -1.92
C HIS A 142 17.35 -13.48 -1.08
N PRO A 143 16.26 -14.22 -1.38
CA PRO A 143 14.99 -14.11 -0.65
C PRO A 143 15.10 -14.10 0.88
N GLN A 144 15.86 -15.02 1.45
CA GLN A 144 16.04 -15.12 2.91
C GLN A 144 16.80 -13.92 3.51
N THR A 145 17.68 -13.30 2.73
CA THR A 145 18.43 -12.11 3.12
C THR A 145 17.50 -10.90 3.21
N VAL A 146 16.51 -10.80 2.31
CA VAL A 146 15.53 -9.70 2.30
C VAL A 146 14.77 -9.61 3.62
N ASN A 147 14.23 -10.72 4.13
CA ASN A 147 13.47 -10.71 5.38
C ASN A 147 14.35 -10.33 6.57
N SER A 148 15.56 -10.91 6.62
CA SER A 148 16.54 -10.59 7.67
C SER A 148 16.92 -9.11 7.64
N MET A 149 17.07 -8.50 6.46
CA MET A 149 17.34 -7.07 6.31
C MET A 149 16.16 -6.20 6.71
N TYR A 150 14.92 -6.57 6.36
CA TYR A 150 13.73 -5.84 6.81
C TYR A 150 13.60 -5.85 8.33
N GLU A 151 13.75 -7.01 8.97
CA GLU A 151 13.68 -7.14 10.43
C GLU A 151 14.79 -6.36 11.12
N ALA A 152 16.02 -6.44 10.60
CA ALA A 152 17.16 -5.70 11.13
C ALA A 152 16.99 -4.19 10.96
N LEU A 153 16.50 -3.73 9.80
CA LEU A 153 16.22 -2.32 9.54
C LEU A 153 15.09 -1.79 10.43
N ASP A 154 14.01 -2.57 10.58
CA ASP A 154 12.89 -2.21 11.46
C ASP A 154 13.35 -2.05 12.91
N THR A 155 14.12 -3.02 13.39
CA THR A 155 14.71 -2.99 14.73
C THR A 155 15.63 -1.78 14.89
N TRP A 156 16.57 -1.59 13.97
CA TRP A 156 17.53 -0.49 14.02
C TRP A 156 16.83 0.88 14.04
N PHE A 157 15.87 1.09 13.13
CA PHE A 157 15.17 2.37 13.01
C PHE A 157 14.26 2.65 14.22
N GLY A 158 13.68 1.60 14.81
CA GLY A 158 12.90 1.70 16.06
C GLY A 158 13.74 2.11 17.28
N TYR A 159 15.05 1.86 17.26
CA TYR A 159 15.99 2.27 18.31
C TYR A 159 16.88 3.44 17.91
N ARG A 160 16.54 4.17 16.83
CA ARG A 160 17.34 5.32 16.37
C ARG A 160 17.50 6.36 17.48
N THR A 161 18.64 7.02 17.48
CA THR A 161 19.01 8.05 18.45
C THR A 161 19.05 9.43 17.81
N ALA A 162 19.16 10.48 18.63
CA ALA A 162 19.37 11.84 18.14
C ALA A 162 20.67 11.98 17.31
N GLU A 163 21.67 11.12 17.54
CA GLU A 163 22.88 11.09 16.71
C GLU A 163 22.58 10.51 15.32
N ASP A 164 21.75 9.46 15.24
CA ASP A 164 21.31 8.89 13.97
C ASP A 164 20.45 9.91 13.18
N ASP A 165 19.57 10.64 13.87
CA ASP A 165 18.78 11.72 13.27
C ASP A 165 19.66 12.88 12.74
N ALA A 166 20.76 13.19 13.44
CA ALA A 166 21.71 14.20 12.98
C ALA A 166 22.50 13.75 11.75
N LYS A 167 22.79 12.44 11.63
CA LYS A 167 23.49 11.82 10.49
C LYS A 167 22.59 11.46 9.32
N ALA A 168 21.27 11.61 9.46
CA ALA A 168 20.33 11.35 8.38
C ALA A 168 20.58 12.29 7.19
N ILE A 169 20.46 11.76 5.98
CA ILE A 169 20.53 12.53 4.74
C ILE A 169 19.20 13.28 4.59
N LYS A 170 19.22 14.60 4.74
CA LYS A 170 18.03 15.44 4.69
C LYS A 170 17.75 15.89 3.25
N ILE A 171 16.52 15.66 2.82
CA ILE A 171 16.03 16.11 1.51
C ILE A 171 15.15 17.33 1.74
N ALA A 172 15.58 18.49 1.23
CA ALA A 172 14.85 19.74 1.38
C ALA A 172 14.33 20.23 0.02
N PHE A 173 13.02 20.46 -0.09
CA PHE A 173 12.40 20.98 -1.30
C PHE A 173 12.85 22.43 -1.55
N LYS A 174 13.18 22.75 -2.81
CA LYS A 174 13.69 24.07 -3.23
C LYS A 174 12.78 24.74 -4.24
N GLU A 175 12.48 24.04 -5.32
CA GLU A 175 11.69 24.57 -6.44
C GLU A 175 10.57 23.58 -6.76
N GLU A 176 9.36 24.09 -6.94
CA GLU A 176 8.21 23.30 -7.37
C GLU A 176 8.29 23.10 -8.90
N LEU A 177 8.32 21.84 -9.34
CA LEU A 177 8.42 21.46 -10.78
C LEU A 177 7.04 21.23 -11.41
N SER A 178 6.00 21.09 -10.58
CA SER A 178 4.60 21.04 -10.98
C SER A 178 3.73 21.55 -9.85
N PRO A 179 2.58 22.18 -10.14
CA PRO A 179 1.64 22.60 -9.11
C PRO A 179 1.33 21.49 -8.11
N SER A 180 1.23 21.84 -6.84
CA SER A 180 0.99 20.93 -5.73
C SER A 180 -0.50 20.86 -5.37
N ASP A 181 -1.33 21.78 -5.85
CA ASP A 181 -2.79 21.83 -5.68
C ASP A 181 -3.54 21.12 -6.84
N ILE A 182 -3.02 19.99 -7.30
CA ILE A 182 -3.56 19.28 -8.45
C ILE A 182 -4.97 18.75 -8.16
N PHE A 183 -5.90 19.07 -9.06
CA PHE A 183 -7.21 18.44 -9.17
C PHE A 183 -7.23 17.49 -10.37
N ILE A 184 -7.38 16.19 -10.11
CA ILE A 184 -7.44 15.17 -11.16
C ILE A 184 -8.89 14.80 -11.41
N LEU A 185 -9.36 15.01 -12.64
CA LEU A 185 -10.63 14.48 -13.14
C LEU A 185 -10.34 13.29 -14.06
N ASN A 186 -10.87 12.12 -13.71
CA ASN A 186 -10.79 10.93 -14.55
C ASN A 186 -12.19 10.57 -15.06
N ALA A 187 -12.38 10.59 -16.36
CA ALA A 187 -13.63 10.22 -17.04
C ALA A 187 -13.42 9.08 -18.06
N ARG A 188 -12.34 8.29 -17.91
CA ARG A 188 -12.09 7.11 -18.76
C ARG A 188 -13.13 6.04 -18.49
N HIS A 189 -13.77 5.55 -19.55
CA HIS A 189 -14.86 4.58 -19.41
C HIS A 189 -14.37 3.29 -18.77
N GLU A 190 -13.20 2.82 -19.19
CA GLU A 190 -12.53 1.64 -18.68
C GLU A 190 -12.13 1.74 -17.21
N ASP A 191 -12.11 2.93 -16.61
CA ASP A 191 -11.88 3.12 -15.17
C ASP A 191 -13.20 3.08 -14.39
N HIS A 192 -14.34 3.24 -15.07
CA HIS A 192 -15.68 3.49 -14.53
C HIS A 192 -16.75 2.50 -14.99
N ASP A 193 -16.37 1.38 -15.59
CA ASP A 193 -17.21 0.31 -16.15
C ASP A 193 -17.82 -0.64 -15.09
N TYR A 194 -17.92 -0.21 -13.83
CA TYR A 194 -18.48 -0.97 -12.71
C TYR A 194 -19.85 -0.44 -12.26
N HIS A 195 -20.62 -1.27 -11.56
CA HIS A 195 -21.94 -0.89 -11.08
C HIS A 195 -21.86 0.15 -9.95
N GLY A 196 -22.65 1.22 -10.03
CA GLY A 196 -22.63 2.34 -9.07
C GLY A 196 -21.58 3.40 -9.39
N SER A 197 -20.92 3.28 -10.54
CA SER A 197 -20.05 4.32 -11.06
C SER A 197 -20.85 5.51 -11.59
N GLY A 198 -20.41 6.73 -11.23
CA GLY A 198 -20.94 7.96 -11.82
C GLY A 198 -20.39 8.29 -13.21
N GLY A 199 -19.56 7.42 -13.80
CA GLY A 199 -18.88 7.66 -15.09
C GLY A 199 -17.67 8.59 -15.02
N PHE A 200 -17.39 9.14 -13.84
CA PHE A 200 -16.22 9.97 -13.57
C PHE A 200 -15.81 9.90 -12.11
N SER A 201 -14.55 10.21 -11.84
CA SER A 201 -14.02 10.45 -10.51
C SER A 201 -13.17 11.70 -10.46
N ARG A 202 -13.13 12.29 -9.26
CA ARG A 202 -12.25 13.40 -8.94
C ARG A 202 -11.31 12.98 -7.83
N SER A 203 -10.12 13.54 -7.79
CA SER A 203 -9.16 13.28 -6.73
C SER A 203 -8.33 14.52 -6.44
N THR A 204 -8.10 14.74 -5.16
CA THR A 204 -7.21 15.74 -4.59
C THR A 204 -6.28 15.05 -3.59
N LEU A 205 -5.16 15.69 -3.26
CA LEU A 205 -4.26 15.17 -2.23
C LEU A 205 -4.92 15.25 -0.84
N GLU A 206 -5.46 16.41 -0.49
CA GLU A 206 -6.19 16.63 0.76
C GLU A 206 -7.66 16.24 0.61
N ARG A 207 -8.21 15.55 1.62
CA ARG A 207 -9.59 15.02 1.62
C ARG A 207 -10.28 15.32 2.96
N GLU A 208 -11.29 16.18 2.93
CA GLU A 208 -12.16 16.42 4.09
C GLU A 208 -13.23 15.31 4.25
N ASN A 209 -13.75 14.78 3.14
CA ASN A 209 -14.74 13.69 3.11
C ASN A 209 -14.07 12.39 2.65
N PRO A 210 -13.61 11.51 3.55
CA PRO A 210 -12.70 10.42 3.19
C PRO A 210 -13.37 9.20 2.53
N GLY A 211 -14.53 8.76 3.03
CA GLY A 211 -15.16 7.48 2.64
C GLY A 211 -15.34 7.31 1.12
N TYR A 212 -15.98 8.29 0.48
CA TYR A 212 -16.27 8.25 -0.95
C TYR A 212 -15.03 8.06 -1.85
N PHE A 213 -13.87 8.59 -1.44
CA PHE A 213 -12.66 8.44 -2.23
C PHE A 213 -11.98 7.09 -1.98
N GLN A 214 -11.97 6.60 -0.74
CA GLN A 214 -11.38 5.31 -0.41
C GLN A 214 -12.11 4.17 -1.10
N GLU A 215 -13.44 4.18 -1.13
CA GLU A 215 -14.25 3.12 -1.77
C GLU A 215 -13.91 2.99 -3.26
N ARG A 216 -13.70 4.12 -3.95
CA ARG A 216 -13.30 4.15 -5.37
C ARG A 216 -11.85 3.71 -5.58
N ASP A 217 -10.97 4.11 -4.68
CA ASP A 217 -9.58 3.67 -4.68
C ASP A 217 -9.50 2.14 -4.40
N ILE A 218 -10.44 1.57 -3.62
CA ILE A 218 -10.60 0.12 -3.42
C ILE A 218 -11.07 -0.56 -4.71
N VAL A 219 -12.10 -0.02 -5.38
CA VAL A 219 -12.57 -0.52 -6.68
C VAL A 219 -11.42 -0.51 -7.70
N SER A 220 -10.65 0.57 -7.78
CA SER A 220 -9.46 0.68 -8.63
C SER A 220 -8.43 -0.43 -8.35
N GLY A 221 -8.18 -0.74 -7.08
CA GLY A 221 -7.34 -1.87 -6.68
C GLY A 221 -7.90 -3.22 -7.14
N LEU A 222 -9.18 -3.49 -6.85
CA LEU A 222 -9.84 -4.74 -7.23
C LEU A 222 -9.89 -4.95 -8.74
N LYS A 223 -9.95 -3.88 -9.54
CA LYS A 223 -9.94 -3.96 -11.01
C LYS A 223 -8.66 -4.53 -11.61
N ARG A 224 -7.59 -4.65 -10.83
CA ARG A 224 -6.41 -5.42 -11.22
C ARG A 224 -6.72 -6.91 -11.33
N ALA A 225 -7.68 -7.42 -10.56
CA ALA A 225 -8.03 -8.84 -10.50
C ALA A 225 -9.43 -9.15 -11.07
N PHE A 226 -10.39 -8.24 -10.94
CA PHE A 226 -11.78 -8.39 -11.38
C PHE A 226 -12.13 -7.46 -12.55
N ARG A 227 -13.08 -7.86 -13.38
CA ARG A 227 -13.66 -6.97 -14.40
C ARG A 227 -14.62 -5.98 -13.75
N GLY A 228 -14.85 -4.84 -14.40
CA GLY A 228 -15.79 -3.82 -13.91
C GLY A 228 -17.20 -4.34 -13.66
N GLU A 229 -17.73 -5.16 -14.59
CA GLU A 229 -19.05 -5.79 -14.49
C GLU A 229 -19.25 -6.72 -13.28
N GLN A 230 -18.16 -7.13 -12.63
CA GLN A 230 -18.17 -7.98 -11.43
C GLN A 230 -18.16 -7.16 -10.14
N LEU A 231 -17.98 -5.84 -10.24
CA LEU A 231 -17.82 -4.93 -9.12
C LEU A 231 -19.04 -4.03 -8.98
N ALA A 232 -19.49 -3.86 -7.74
CA ALA A 232 -20.55 -2.97 -7.35
C ALA A 232 -20.11 -2.08 -6.18
N LEU A 233 -20.29 -0.78 -6.36
CA LEU A 233 -20.04 0.25 -5.35
C LEU A 233 -21.35 0.60 -4.64
N ASN A 234 -21.33 0.60 -3.31
CA ASN A 234 -22.44 0.96 -2.41
C ASN A 234 -23.80 0.33 -2.78
N PRO A 235 -23.89 -0.99 -3.01
CA PRO A 235 -25.18 -1.64 -3.26
C PRO A 235 -26.11 -1.52 -2.05
N MET A 236 -27.38 -1.21 -2.32
CA MET A 236 -28.40 -0.97 -1.31
C MET A 236 -29.37 -2.15 -1.22
N ARG A 237 -29.66 -2.63 -0.02
CA ARG A 237 -30.68 -3.68 0.17
C ARG A 237 -32.07 -3.13 -0.15
N ARG A 238 -32.84 -3.85 -0.97
CA ARG A 238 -34.21 -3.41 -1.32
C ARG A 238 -35.19 -3.50 -0.16
N ASP A 239 -34.96 -4.42 0.78
CA ASP A 239 -35.88 -4.69 1.90
C ASP A 239 -35.94 -3.55 2.94
N ASN A 240 -34.86 -2.80 3.12
CA ASN A 240 -34.78 -1.75 4.14
C ASN A 240 -34.11 -0.45 3.66
N GLY A 241 -33.64 -0.39 2.41
CA GLY A 241 -32.99 0.77 1.83
C GLY A 241 -31.69 1.16 2.53
N LYS A 242 -31.03 0.24 3.24
CA LYS A 242 -29.70 0.44 3.83
C LYS A 242 -28.63 -0.14 2.92
N GLU A 243 -27.47 0.49 2.94
CA GLU A 243 -26.27 -0.01 2.28
C GLU A 243 -25.93 -1.40 2.81
N PHE A 244 -25.60 -2.31 1.88
CA PHE A 244 -25.25 -3.68 2.18
C PHE A 244 -23.76 -3.78 2.56
N VAL A 245 -22.90 -3.29 1.68
CA VAL A 245 -21.44 -3.23 1.81
C VAL A 245 -20.92 -2.01 1.06
N ASP A 246 -19.72 -1.55 1.39
CA ASP A 246 -19.08 -0.43 0.70
C ASP A 246 -18.69 -0.84 -0.75
N VAL A 247 -18.05 -2.01 -0.91
CA VAL A 247 -17.75 -2.60 -2.22
C VAL A 247 -18.09 -4.09 -2.24
N LEU A 248 -18.66 -4.55 -3.35
CA LEU A 248 -19.02 -5.95 -3.59
C LEU A 248 -18.33 -6.43 -4.87
N ALA A 249 -17.60 -7.54 -4.79
CA ALA A 249 -17.12 -8.26 -5.97
C ALA A 249 -17.80 -9.63 -6.08
N VAL A 250 -18.24 -9.99 -7.29
CA VAL A 250 -19.00 -11.22 -7.54
C VAL A 250 -18.39 -11.98 -8.71
N ASN A 251 -18.12 -13.27 -8.52
CA ASN A 251 -17.85 -14.18 -9.62
C ASN A 251 -18.67 -15.46 -9.49
N GLN A 252 -18.36 -16.47 -10.29
CA GLN A 252 -19.12 -17.72 -10.30
C GLN A 252 -19.05 -18.48 -8.97
N THR A 253 -17.96 -18.34 -8.22
CA THR A 253 -17.65 -19.19 -7.05
C THR A 253 -17.57 -18.43 -5.73
N HIS A 254 -17.48 -17.11 -5.73
CA HIS A 254 -17.25 -16.28 -4.55
C HIS A 254 -18.09 -15.00 -4.55
N LEU A 255 -18.38 -14.53 -3.34
CA LEU A 255 -18.85 -13.19 -3.02
C LEU A 255 -17.81 -12.53 -2.10
N LEU A 256 -17.15 -11.48 -2.58
CA LEU A 256 -16.23 -10.67 -1.78
C LEU A 256 -16.98 -9.44 -1.27
N LEU A 257 -17.20 -9.42 0.04
CA LEU A 257 -17.90 -8.38 0.79
C LEU A 257 -16.88 -7.45 1.43
N VAL A 258 -16.74 -6.22 0.93
CA VAL A 258 -15.75 -5.27 1.42
C VAL A 258 -16.39 -4.20 2.30
N GLN A 259 -15.79 -3.99 3.47
CA GLN A 259 -16.12 -2.91 4.40
C GLN A 259 -14.91 -1.99 4.51
N ALA A 260 -15.04 -0.77 4.01
CA ALA A 260 -14.01 0.26 4.02
C ALA A 260 -14.23 1.19 5.23
N LYS A 261 -13.16 1.51 5.95
CA LYS A 261 -13.20 2.46 7.06
C LYS A 261 -12.01 3.39 6.96
N ASP A 262 -12.30 4.61 6.49
CA ASP A 262 -11.29 5.64 6.29
C ASP A 262 -11.31 6.70 7.39
N SER A 263 -10.21 7.46 7.48
CA SER A 263 -10.18 8.74 8.20
C SER A 263 -9.85 9.89 7.24
N PRO A 264 -10.21 11.14 7.56
CA PRO A 264 -9.82 12.29 6.74
C PRO A 264 -8.29 12.32 6.52
N ASN A 265 -7.85 12.68 5.31
CA ASN A 265 -6.44 12.97 5.02
C ASN A 265 -6.25 14.49 4.92
N THR A 266 -6.04 15.11 6.07
CA THR A 266 -5.91 16.56 6.26
C THR A 266 -4.71 16.82 7.16
N GLN A 267 -4.17 18.03 7.12
CA GLN A 267 -3.07 18.40 8.02
C GLN A 267 -3.44 18.16 9.51
N VAL A 268 -4.68 18.47 9.88
CA VAL A 268 -5.20 18.31 11.25
C VAL A 268 -5.34 16.85 11.67
N SER A 269 -5.62 15.92 10.72
CA SER A 269 -5.70 14.50 11.03
C SER A 269 -4.33 13.85 11.11
N LEU A 270 -3.38 14.27 10.28
CA LEU A 270 -1.99 13.82 10.33
C LEU A 270 -1.29 14.25 11.63
N SER A 271 -1.53 15.48 12.08
CA SER A 271 -0.93 16.03 13.31
C SER A 271 -1.56 15.49 14.62
N ARG A 272 -2.39 14.44 14.56
CA ARG A 272 -2.96 13.82 15.76
C ARG A 272 -1.91 12.97 16.45
N THR A 273 -1.95 12.95 17.78
CA THR A 273 -1.12 12.05 18.57
C THR A 273 -1.36 10.59 18.18
N LEU A 274 -0.32 9.77 18.28
CA LEU A 274 -0.37 8.34 17.99
C LEU A 274 -1.46 7.62 18.78
N ASP A 275 -1.60 7.92 20.08
CA ASP A 275 -2.68 7.37 20.91
C ASP A 275 -4.09 7.62 20.33
N ARG A 276 -4.30 8.80 19.72
CA ARG A 276 -5.57 9.15 19.10
C ARG A 276 -5.75 8.42 17.77
N LYS A 277 -4.67 8.24 17.00
CA LYS A 277 -4.68 7.43 15.76
C LYS A 277 -5.02 5.97 16.09
N ARG A 278 -4.35 5.36 17.08
CA ARG A 278 -4.63 3.99 17.60
C ARG A 278 -6.09 3.80 17.99
N ARG A 279 -6.64 4.66 18.86
CA ARG A 279 -8.06 4.59 19.25
C ARG A 279 -9.03 4.70 18.08
N THR A 280 -8.69 5.52 17.08
CA THR A 280 -9.52 5.69 15.88
C THR A 280 -9.50 4.40 15.04
N SER A 281 -8.31 3.84 14.80
CA SER A 281 -8.15 2.56 14.09
C SER A 281 -8.90 1.42 14.80
N HIS A 282 -8.74 1.27 16.11
CA HIS A 282 -9.46 0.25 16.87
C HIS A 282 -11.00 0.37 16.71
N SER A 283 -11.54 1.60 16.81
CA SER A 283 -12.98 1.84 16.61
C SER A 283 -13.43 1.53 15.17
N GLN A 284 -12.60 1.82 14.18
CA GLN A 284 -12.87 1.50 12.77
C GLN A 284 -12.88 -0.01 12.54
N ILE A 285 -11.89 -0.74 13.07
CA ILE A 285 -11.83 -2.19 13.01
C ILE A 285 -13.08 -2.82 13.64
N GLU A 286 -13.46 -2.40 14.84
CA GLU A 286 -14.64 -2.92 15.53
C GLU A 286 -15.92 -2.72 14.70
N LYS A 287 -16.10 -1.52 14.13
CA LYS A 287 -17.25 -1.23 13.26
C LYS A 287 -17.22 -2.05 11.97
N GLY A 288 -16.06 -2.15 11.33
CA GLY A 288 -15.86 -2.92 10.09
C GLY A 288 -16.17 -4.40 10.30
N VAL A 289 -15.64 -5.02 11.36
CA VAL A 289 -15.92 -6.42 11.73
C VAL A 289 -17.41 -6.64 11.95
N LYS A 290 -18.06 -5.75 12.72
CA LYS A 290 -19.51 -5.85 12.99
C LYS A 290 -20.34 -5.77 11.70
N GLN A 291 -19.99 -4.87 10.79
CA GLN A 291 -20.69 -4.76 9.51
C GLN A 291 -20.42 -5.96 8.61
N ALA A 292 -19.18 -6.44 8.53
CA ALA A 292 -18.80 -7.63 7.78
C ALA A 292 -19.57 -8.87 8.27
N LYS A 293 -19.66 -9.06 9.59
CA LYS A 293 -20.46 -10.10 10.22
C LYS A 293 -21.94 -10.01 9.85
N GLY A 294 -22.51 -8.81 9.92
CA GLY A 294 -23.90 -8.56 9.53
C GLY A 294 -24.17 -8.86 8.04
N ALA A 295 -23.24 -8.46 7.16
CA ALA A 295 -23.34 -8.71 5.73
C ALA A 295 -23.25 -10.21 5.43
N ALA A 296 -22.27 -10.92 5.98
CA ALA A 296 -22.10 -12.36 5.77
C ALA A 296 -23.30 -13.17 6.31
N ALA A 297 -23.83 -12.82 7.48
CA ALA A 297 -25.04 -13.42 8.02
C ALA A 297 -26.26 -13.18 7.13
N TYR A 298 -26.39 -11.97 6.55
CA TYR A 298 -27.45 -11.68 5.59
C TYR A 298 -27.32 -12.56 4.34
N VAL A 299 -26.13 -12.72 3.77
CA VAL A 299 -25.90 -13.61 2.62
C VAL A 299 -26.30 -15.05 2.92
N ARG A 300 -25.88 -15.61 4.07
CA ARG A 300 -26.21 -16.99 4.43
C ARG A 300 -27.71 -17.23 4.61
N GLY A 301 -28.46 -16.19 5.00
CA GLY A 301 -29.91 -16.27 5.18
C GLY A 301 -30.71 -16.20 3.89
N HIS A 302 -30.09 -15.85 2.74
CA HIS A 302 -30.82 -15.56 1.51
C HIS A 302 -30.21 -16.30 0.31
N PRO A 303 -31.00 -17.10 -0.44
CA PRO A 303 -30.50 -17.78 -1.64
C PRO A 303 -30.20 -16.79 -2.79
N ASN A 304 -30.85 -15.63 -2.78
CA ASN A 304 -30.62 -14.52 -3.70
C ASN A 304 -30.51 -13.22 -2.90
N LEU A 305 -29.52 -12.38 -3.24
CA LEU A 305 -29.43 -11.03 -2.70
C LEU A 305 -30.25 -10.09 -3.58
N GLU A 306 -31.27 -9.49 -2.98
CA GLU A 306 -32.12 -8.50 -3.62
C GLU A 306 -31.57 -7.10 -3.36
N LEU A 307 -30.66 -6.65 -4.22
CA LEU A 307 -29.99 -5.35 -4.07
C LEU A 307 -30.46 -4.37 -5.15
N SER A 308 -30.08 -3.11 -4.95
CA SER A 308 -30.28 -2.04 -5.91
C SER A 308 -29.07 -1.13 -5.97
N ILE A 309 -28.79 -0.63 -7.16
CA ILE A 309 -27.71 0.31 -7.45
C ILE A 309 -28.28 1.41 -8.32
N ASP A 310 -28.15 2.66 -7.89
CA ASP A 310 -28.77 3.82 -8.55
C ASP A 310 -30.27 3.63 -8.84
N LYS A 311 -30.98 2.96 -7.92
CA LYS A 311 -32.41 2.60 -8.00
C LYS A 311 -32.77 1.55 -9.06
N ASN A 312 -31.78 0.97 -9.72
CA ASN A 312 -31.97 -0.18 -10.61
C ASN A 312 -31.77 -1.46 -9.82
N ASP A 313 -32.52 -2.50 -10.20
CA ASP A 313 -32.41 -3.82 -9.59
C ASP A 313 -31.04 -4.45 -9.90
N PHE A 314 -30.43 -5.03 -8.87
CA PHE A 314 -29.14 -5.70 -8.95
C PHE A 314 -29.18 -6.97 -8.11
N ASP A 315 -29.75 -8.02 -8.70
CA ASP A 315 -29.98 -9.27 -8.01
C ASP A 315 -28.83 -10.25 -8.22
N ILE A 316 -28.35 -10.85 -7.14
CA ILE A 316 -27.23 -11.81 -7.18
C ILE A 316 -27.70 -13.15 -6.64
N GLU A 317 -27.54 -14.20 -7.45
CA GLU A 317 -27.68 -15.56 -6.98
C GLU A 317 -26.52 -15.91 -6.03
N VAL A 318 -26.82 -16.34 -4.82
CA VAL A 318 -25.82 -16.72 -3.81
C VAL A 318 -25.38 -18.18 -3.98
N GLY A 319 -26.23 -19.03 -4.57
CA GLY A 319 -26.11 -20.49 -4.65
C GLY A 319 -24.68 -21.04 -4.64
N GLY A 320 -24.29 -21.63 -3.51
CA GLY A 320 -23.01 -22.34 -3.34
C GLY A 320 -21.74 -21.48 -3.40
N LYS A 321 -21.86 -20.16 -3.53
CA LYS A 321 -20.70 -19.26 -3.53
C LYS A 321 -20.09 -19.16 -2.15
N ARG A 322 -18.76 -19.12 -2.10
CA ARG A 322 -18.02 -18.86 -0.87
C ARG A 322 -18.06 -17.38 -0.50
N ILE A 323 -18.24 -17.09 0.78
CA ILE A 323 -18.33 -15.73 1.31
C ILE A 323 -16.96 -15.31 1.85
N VAL A 324 -16.35 -14.32 1.20
CA VAL A 324 -15.12 -13.68 1.65
C VAL A 324 -15.46 -12.31 2.22
N SER A 325 -15.21 -12.09 3.49
CA SER A 325 -15.41 -10.80 4.16
C SER A 325 -14.07 -10.09 4.31
N LEU A 326 -13.95 -8.89 3.74
CA LEU A 326 -12.75 -8.08 3.76
C LEU A 326 -13.02 -6.75 4.47
N VAL A 327 -12.29 -6.47 5.54
CA VAL A 327 -12.30 -5.16 6.20
C VAL A 327 -11.03 -4.43 5.85
N ILE A 328 -11.17 -3.23 5.30
CA ILE A 328 -10.06 -2.35 4.93
C ILE A 328 -10.13 -1.12 5.84
N VAL A 329 -9.08 -0.89 6.61
CA VAL A 329 -8.92 0.32 7.43
C VAL A 329 -7.80 1.18 6.87
N GLN A 330 -7.71 2.45 7.29
CA GLN A 330 -6.62 3.32 6.84
C GLN A 330 -5.25 2.78 7.29
N GLU A 331 -5.12 2.40 8.56
CA GLU A 331 -3.85 2.00 9.18
C GLU A 331 -4.08 0.96 10.27
N MET A 332 -3.15 0.01 10.41
CA MET A 332 -3.13 -1.00 11.46
C MET A 332 -1.83 -0.92 12.27
N PHE A 333 -1.94 -0.98 13.60
CA PHE A 333 -0.81 -0.88 14.51
C PHE A 333 -0.35 -2.26 14.97
N THR A 334 0.93 -2.57 14.75
CA THR A 334 1.45 -3.94 14.95
C THR A 334 1.65 -4.33 16.43
N ASP A 335 1.46 -3.43 17.38
CA ASP A 335 1.41 -3.73 18.81
C ASP A 335 0.04 -4.31 19.23
N GLU A 336 -0.99 -4.22 18.37
CA GLU A 336 -2.35 -4.71 18.66
C GLU A 336 -2.64 -6.13 18.11
N ARG A 337 -1.60 -6.90 17.77
CA ARG A 337 -1.68 -8.23 17.11
C ARG A 337 -2.70 -9.19 17.73
N ASP A 338 -2.74 -9.28 19.06
CA ASP A 338 -3.65 -10.20 19.77
C ASP A 338 -5.12 -9.81 19.54
N SER A 339 -5.40 -8.51 19.47
CA SER A 339 -6.74 -8.02 19.19
C SER A 339 -7.19 -8.41 17.78
N PHE A 340 -6.26 -8.42 16.81
CA PHE A 340 -6.56 -8.81 15.44
C PHE A 340 -6.90 -10.30 15.35
N VAL A 341 -6.10 -11.17 15.95
CA VAL A 341 -6.37 -12.62 15.99
C VAL A 341 -7.74 -12.90 16.63
N ALA A 342 -8.11 -12.16 17.68
CA ALA A 342 -9.43 -12.29 18.31
C ALA A 342 -10.58 -11.97 17.33
N ARG A 343 -10.42 -10.97 16.45
CA ARG A 343 -11.42 -10.65 15.41
C ARG A 343 -11.52 -11.75 14.35
N TYR A 344 -10.40 -12.38 13.97
CA TYR A 344 -10.43 -13.54 13.06
C TYR A 344 -11.24 -14.70 13.66
N ARG A 345 -11.02 -15.01 14.95
CA ARG A 345 -11.79 -16.05 15.67
C ARG A 345 -13.29 -15.71 15.77
N GLU A 346 -13.62 -14.46 16.02
CA GLU A 346 -15.03 -14.00 16.06
C GLU A 346 -15.77 -14.25 14.72
N MET A 347 -15.04 -14.22 13.62
CA MET A 347 -15.58 -14.32 12.26
C MET A 347 -15.66 -15.76 11.70
N GLU A 348 -15.06 -16.76 12.37
CA GLU A 348 -15.06 -18.17 11.92
C GLU A 348 -16.48 -18.71 11.68
N GLU A 349 -17.47 -18.28 12.46
CA GLU A 349 -18.86 -18.70 12.32
C GLU A 349 -19.68 -17.82 11.36
N SER A 350 -19.12 -16.73 10.83
CA SER A 350 -19.88 -15.69 10.12
C SER A 350 -19.69 -15.73 8.60
N GLY A 351 -18.48 -16.02 8.12
CA GLY A 351 -18.14 -16.16 6.70
C GLY A 351 -17.24 -17.38 6.44
N ASP A 352 -16.83 -17.60 5.19
CA ASP A 352 -15.94 -18.72 4.84
C ASP A 352 -14.47 -18.30 4.86
N VAL A 353 -14.21 -17.02 4.61
CA VAL A 353 -12.91 -16.36 4.72
C VAL A 353 -13.15 -14.98 5.31
N PHE A 354 -12.31 -14.58 6.26
CA PHE A 354 -12.31 -13.23 6.81
C PHE A 354 -10.90 -12.67 6.75
N VAL A 355 -10.75 -11.43 6.27
CA VAL A 355 -9.46 -10.76 6.18
C VAL A 355 -9.59 -9.32 6.64
N MET A 356 -8.60 -8.84 7.40
CA MET A 356 -8.43 -7.43 7.72
C MET A 356 -7.11 -6.94 7.16
N LEU A 357 -7.13 -5.80 6.47
CA LEU A 357 -5.96 -5.13 5.90
C LEU A 357 -6.02 -3.64 6.21
N ASP A 358 -4.85 -3.01 6.35
CA ASP A 358 -4.76 -1.58 6.07
C ASP A 358 -4.79 -1.34 4.54
N TYR A 359 -4.99 -0.09 4.14
CA TYR A 359 -5.13 0.25 2.72
C TYR A 359 -3.86 -0.08 1.90
N ALA A 360 -2.68 0.16 2.47
CA ALA A 360 -1.40 -0.12 1.82
C ALA A 360 -1.17 -1.62 1.58
N ALA A 361 -1.55 -2.47 2.54
CA ALA A 361 -1.56 -3.92 2.43
C ALA A 361 -2.57 -4.39 1.39
N PHE A 362 -3.79 -3.84 1.38
CA PHE A 362 -4.78 -4.15 0.35
C PHE A 362 -4.25 -3.86 -1.06
N ASN A 363 -3.62 -2.70 -1.26
CA ASN A 363 -3.01 -2.36 -2.55
C ASN A 363 -1.89 -3.35 -2.93
N SER A 364 -1.04 -3.74 -1.97
CA SER A 364 0.00 -4.75 -2.19
C SER A 364 -0.58 -6.10 -2.63
N PHE A 365 -1.67 -6.56 -2.01
CA PHE A 365 -2.37 -7.77 -2.42
C PHE A 365 -2.91 -7.66 -3.85
N CYS A 366 -3.60 -6.58 -4.17
CA CYS A 366 -4.17 -6.39 -5.51
C CYS A 366 -3.10 -6.25 -6.61
N HIS A 367 -1.89 -5.79 -6.25
CA HIS A 367 -0.77 -5.70 -7.19
C HIS A 367 -0.08 -7.04 -7.41
N GLU A 368 0.17 -7.80 -6.35
CA GLU A 368 0.88 -9.09 -6.46
C GLU A 368 -0.02 -10.22 -6.99
N PHE A 369 -1.33 -10.13 -6.78
CA PHE A 369 -2.31 -11.14 -7.19
C PHE A 369 -3.30 -10.57 -8.24
N PRO A 370 -2.88 -10.40 -9.51
CA PRO A 370 -3.61 -9.65 -10.53
C PRO A 370 -4.71 -10.46 -11.26
N ASP A 371 -5.26 -11.50 -10.64
CA ASP A 371 -6.45 -12.18 -11.14
C ASP A 371 -7.32 -12.69 -9.99
N GLU A 372 -8.60 -12.91 -10.28
CA GLU A 372 -9.61 -13.30 -9.29
C GLU A 372 -9.19 -14.53 -8.47
N GLN A 373 -8.64 -15.55 -9.13
CA GLN A 373 -8.31 -16.81 -8.48
C GLN A 373 -7.10 -16.63 -7.54
N GLN A 374 -6.06 -15.93 -8.01
CA GLN A 374 -4.87 -15.67 -7.22
C GLN A 374 -5.21 -14.82 -6.00
N LEU A 375 -5.97 -13.73 -6.17
CA LEU A 375 -6.33 -12.83 -5.09
C LEU A 375 -7.20 -13.53 -4.03
N LEU A 376 -8.26 -14.22 -4.45
CA LEU A 376 -9.14 -14.94 -3.52
C LEU A 376 -8.41 -16.09 -2.80
N SER A 377 -7.52 -16.79 -3.49
CA SER A 377 -6.72 -17.86 -2.87
C SER A 377 -5.72 -17.30 -1.85
N ALA A 378 -5.06 -16.19 -2.17
CA ALA A 378 -4.14 -15.51 -1.25
C ALA A 378 -4.87 -15.02 0.01
N LEU A 379 -6.04 -14.39 -0.14
CA LEU A 379 -6.87 -13.98 1.00
C LEU A 379 -7.27 -15.18 1.88
N ALA A 380 -7.67 -16.30 1.25
CA ALA A 380 -8.03 -17.52 1.96
C ALA A 380 -6.84 -18.14 2.70
N ASP A 381 -5.68 -18.26 2.05
CA ASP A 381 -4.45 -18.79 2.65
C ASP A 381 -3.95 -17.90 3.80
N TYR A 382 -3.94 -16.58 3.60
CA TYR A 382 -3.59 -15.61 4.63
C TYR A 382 -4.47 -15.76 5.88
N SER A 383 -5.80 -15.80 5.69
CA SER A 383 -6.76 -16.04 6.78
C SER A 383 -6.52 -17.38 7.48
N ALA A 384 -6.32 -18.45 6.72
CA ALA A 384 -6.11 -19.79 7.26
C ALA A 384 -4.82 -19.88 8.08
N LYS A 385 -3.74 -19.26 7.63
CA LYS A 385 -2.45 -19.22 8.35
C LYS A 385 -2.57 -18.50 9.69
N ILE A 386 -3.30 -17.38 9.77
CA ILE A 386 -3.52 -16.66 11.04
C ILE A 386 -4.30 -17.54 12.02
N LEU A 387 -5.39 -18.16 11.58
CA LEU A 387 -6.22 -19.02 12.43
C LEU A 387 -5.45 -20.26 12.91
N ALA A 388 -4.74 -20.94 12.00
CA ALA A 388 -4.00 -22.17 12.30
C ALA A 388 -2.82 -21.92 13.26
N LYS A 389 -2.08 -20.82 13.08
CA LYS A 389 -0.94 -20.49 13.95
C LYS A 389 -1.38 -19.79 15.24
N GLY A 390 -2.57 -19.18 15.26
CA GLY A 390 -3.05 -18.37 16.38
C GLY A 390 -2.25 -17.09 16.61
N PHE A 391 -1.54 -16.60 15.58
CA PHE A 391 -0.74 -15.37 15.62
C PHE A 391 -1.03 -14.52 14.39
N TRP A 392 -1.01 -13.19 14.55
CA TRP A 392 -1.19 -12.26 13.44
C TRP A 392 0.07 -12.13 12.61
N ILE A 393 -0.05 -12.36 11.31
CA ILE A 393 1.03 -12.19 10.32
C ILE A 393 0.90 -10.80 9.73
N ASP A 394 1.98 -10.02 9.61
CA ASP A 394 1.90 -8.75 8.89
C ASP A 394 1.55 -9.02 7.42
N PRO A 395 0.48 -8.40 6.86
CA PRO A 395 0.07 -8.64 5.49
C PRO A 395 1.18 -8.38 4.46
N ARG A 396 2.07 -7.40 4.70
CA ARG A 396 3.16 -7.08 3.78
C ARG A 396 4.25 -8.14 3.83
N THR A 397 4.55 -8.68 5.01
CA THR A 397 5.44 -9.85 5.14
C THR A 397 4.86 -11.06 4.40
N TYR A 398 3.55 -11.30 4.49
CA TYR A 398 2.89 -12.37 3.74
C TYR A 398 3.06 -12.20 2.21
N VAL A 399 2.83 -10.99 1.68
CA VAL A 399 3.02 -10.71 0.25
C VAL A 399 4.49 -10.89 -0.16
N LEU A 400 5.43 -10.42 0.66
CA LEU A 400 6.86 -10.58 0.40
C LEU A 400 7.29 -12.05 0.34
N GLU A 401 6.80 -12.89 1.26
CA GLU A 401 7.04 -14.34 1.23
C GLU A 401 6.55 -14.96 -0.10
N PHE A 402 5.39 -14.54 -0.59
CA PHE A 402 4.86 -15.05 -1.86
C PHE A 402 5.70 -14.61 -3.07
N ILE A 403 6.10 -13.34 -3.13
CA ILE A 403 7.01 -12.82 -4.17
C ILE A 403 8.30 -13.63 -4.19
N GLN A 404 8.87 -13.88 -3.03
CA GLN A 404 10.10 -14.65 -2.86
C GLN A 404 9.96 -16.10 -3.36
N GLU A 405 8.87 -16.77 -3.02
CA GLU A 405 8.58 -18.12 -3.52
C GLU A 405 8.44 -18.14 -5.05
N ARG A 406 7.74 -17.16 -5.63
CA ARG A 406 7.56 -17.02 -7.08
C ARG A 406 8.90 -16.81 -7.79
N LEU A 407 9.73 -15.90 -7.29
CA LEU A 407 11.06 -15.63 -7.85
C LEU A 407 11.99 -16.84 -7.74
N SER A 408 11.95 -17.56 -6.62
CA SER A 408 12.75 -18.78 -6.43
C SER A 408 12.38 -19.86 -7.43
N LYS A 409 11.08 -20.05 -7.72
CA LYS A 409 10.60 -20.99 -8.74
C LYS A 409 11.05 -20.60 -10.14
N LEU A 410 11.03 -19.31 -10.49
CA LEU A 410 11.50 -18.82 -11.78
C LEU A 410 13.02 -19.05 -11.97
N GLN A 411 13.82 -18.84 -10.93
CA GLN A 411 15.25 -19.13 -10.96
C GLN A 411 15.53 -20.62 -11.18
N GLN A 412 14.77 -21.51 -10.54
CA GLN A 412 14.89 -22.97 -10.74
C GLN A 412 14.50 -23.39 -12.17
N LEU A 413 13.47 -22.80 -12.75
CA LEU A 413 13.05 -23.07 -14.13
C LEU A 413 14.12 -22.61 -15.14
N SER A 414 14.70 -21.42 -14.93
CA SER A 414 15.75 -20.88 -15.81
C SER A 414 17.04 -21.71 -15.80
N THR A 415 17.39 -22.33 -14.67
CA THR A 415 18.56 -23.22 -14.55
C THR A 415 18.28 -24.62 -15.10
N SER A 416 17.03 -25.12 -15.02
CA SER A 416 16.64 -26.40 -15.62
C SER A 416 16.52 -26.39 -17.15
N THR A 417 16.45 -25.21 -17.78
CA THR A 417 16.37 -25.07 -19.25
C THR A 417 17.76 -24.90 -19.90
N GLN A 418 18.82 -24.86 -19.10
CA GLN A 418 20.22 -24.77 -19.56
C GLN A 418 20.98 -26.11 -19.50
N LEU A 419 20.27 -27.22 -19.26
CA LEU A 419 20.75 -28.60 -19.38
C LEU A 419 20.02 -29.29 -20.53
#